data_AF-A0AAD8YMM9-F1
#
_entry.id   AF-A0AAD8YMM9-F1
#
_cell.length_a   1.000
_cell.length_b   1.000
_cell.length_c   1.000
_cell.angle_alpha   90.00
_cell.angle_beta   90.00
_cell.angle_gamma   90.00
#
_symmetry.space_group_name_H-M   'P 1'
#
loop_
_entity.id
_entity.type
_entity.pdbx_description
1 polymer ?
#
loop_
_entity_poly.entity_id
_entity_poly.type
_entity_poly.pdbx_seq_one_letter_code
_entity_poly.pdbx_strand_id
1 'polypeptide(L)'
;SVSLSLFPHASFPSCRSVDTPLALLPDAPPLQEDTVHCQNWQETVEPHTLASLGSREIERQAVIYELFTTEASHLRTLRVLDQVFFQKMRNLLTVEELSCIFPNLPQVYSLHANLCESMKRLRDSSIVQGIGDIMVSRFEDAAGEEFQEQVSHLCSQQSQALELIKNKCKDPRFAHLI
;
A
#
# COMPACT_ATOMS: atom_id res chain seq x y z
N SER A 1 -13.21 -15.06 -13.13
CA SER A 1 -13.08 -15.17 -11.67
C SER A 1 -11.66 -14.82 -11.27
N VAL A 2 -11.42 -13.55 -10.94
CA VAL A 2 -10.10 -13.13 -10.43
C VAL A 2 -10.03 -13.64 -9.00
N SER A 3 -9.30 -14.73 -8.82
CA SER A 3 -9.17 -15.41 -7.55
C SER A 3 -8.36 -14.53 -6.61
N LEU A 4 -8.97 -14.10 -5.50
CA LEU A 4 -8.35 -13.40 -4.35
C LEU A 4 -7.24 -14.23 -3.65
N SER A 5 -6.73 -15.26 -4.30
CA SER A 5 -5.83 -16.28 -3.74
C SER A 5 -4.34 -15.95 -3.88
N LEU A 6 -3.97 -14.68 -4.10
CA LEU A 6 -2.56 -14.25 -3.99
C LEU A 6 -2.20 -13.58 -2.66
N PHE A 7 -3.14 -13.49 -1.71
CA PHE A 7 -2.79 -13.20 -0.32
C PHE A 7 -2.47 -14.53 0.37
N PRO A 8 -1.20 -14.80 0.75
CA PRO A 8 -0.89 -16.00 1.51
C PRO A 8 -1.68 -15.96 2.82
N HIS A 9 -2.35 -17.08 3.10
CA HIS A 9 -3.04 -17.37 4.35
C HIS A 9 -2.07 -17.16 5.53
N ALA A 10 -2.05 -15.97 6.10
CA ALA A 10 -1.33 -15.67 7.32
C ALA A 10 -2.32 -15.80 8.47
N SER A 11 -2.26 -16.94 9.16
CA SER A 11 -2.85 -17.07 10.49
C SER A 11 -2.29 -15.96 11.38
N PHE A 12 -3.18 -15.09 11.84
CA PHE A 12 -2.87 -13.90 12.62
C PHE A 12 -2.13 -14.22 13.92
N PRO A 13 -0.94 -13.65 14.16
CA PRO A 13 -0.53 -13.33 15.51
C PRO A 13 -1.19 -12.01 15.90
N SER A 14 -1.82 -12.00 17.08
CA SER A 14 -2.15 -10.79 17.83
C SER A 14 -1.00 -9.77 17.75
N CYS A 15 -1.34 -8.50 17.55
CA CYS A 15 -0.40 -7.37 17.54
C CYS A 15 0.62 -7.52 18.68
N ARG A 16 1.80 -8.04 18.36
CA ARG A 16 2.96 -7.95 19.24
C ARG A 16 3.80 -6.82 18.70
N SER A 17 3.86 -5.75 19.49
CA SER A 17 4.84 -4.68 19.34
C SER A 17 6.21 -5.31 19.18
N VAL A 18 6.82 -5.11 18.02
CA VAL A 18 8.27 -5.18 17.87
C VAL A 18 8.69 -3.79 17.44
N ASP A 19 8.85 -2.93 18.44
CA ASP A 19 9.66 -1.73 18.36
C ASP A 19 11.08 -2.14 17.97
N THR A 20 11.35 -2.16 16.67
CA THR A 20 12.72 -2.10 16.16
C THR A 20 12.89 -0.73 15.54
N PRO A 21 13.68 0.18 16.13
CA PRO A 21 13.94 1.47 15.52
C PRO A 21 14.69 1.20 14.23
N LEU A 22 14.02 1.35 13.09
CA LEU A 22 14.69 1.41 11.80
C LEU A 22 15.69 2.56 11.90
N ALA A 23 16.98 2.20 11.86
CA ALA A 23 18.09 3.13 11.98
C ALA A 23 17.87 4.33 11.04
N LEU A 24 17.78 5.51 11.64
CA LEU A 24 17.67 6.78 10.95
C LEU A 24 18.85 6.93 9.98
N LEU A 25 18.56 6.93 8.68
CA LEU A 25 19.53 7.36 7.68
C LEU A 25 19.70 8.89 7.80
N PRO A 26 20.92 9.44 7.86
CA PRO A 26 21.14 10.85 8.24
C PRO A 26 20.65 11.94 7.28
N ASP A 27 20.16 11.62 6.07
CA ASP A 27 19.91 12.62 5.01
C ASP A 27 18.59 12.40 4.23
N ALA A 28 17.65 11.60 4.73
CA ALA A 28 16.33 11.53 4.10
C ALA A 28 15.46 12.71 4.58
N PRO A 29 14.79 13.46 3.69
CA PRO A 29 13.75 14.40 4.10
C PRO A 29 12.75 13.65 5.00
N PRO A 30 12.25 14.26 6.08
CA PRO A 30 11.28 13.60 6.94
C PRO A 30 10.09 13.17 6.07
N LEU A 31 9.97 11.86 5.87
CA LEU A 31 8.78 11.29 5.27
C LEU A 31 7.66 11.62 6.24
N GLN A 32 6.76 12.50 5.83
CA GLN A 32 5.64 12.94 6.66
C GLN A 32 4.92 11.70 7.16
N GLU A 33 5.08 11.45 8.46
CA GLU A 33 4.54 10.31 9.17
C GLU A 33 3.03 10.53 9.30
N ASP A 34 2.30 10.26 8.21
CA ASP A 34 0.85 10.01 8.27
C ASP A 34 0.68 8.66 8.99
N THR A 35 0.90 8.71 10.31
CA THR A 35 0.70 7.64 11.28
C THR A 35 -0.81 7.39 11.40
N VAL A 36 -1.39 6.83 10.34
CA VAL A 36 -2.52 5.92 10.52
C VAL A 36 -1.92 4.65 11.13
N HIS A 37 -1.56 4.77 12.41
CA HIS A 37 -1.36 3.62 13.26
C HIS A 37 -2.69 2.87 13.29
N CYS A 38 -2.65 1.57 13.56
CA CYS A 38 -3.83 0.72 13.70
C CYS A 38 -4.65 1.20 14.90
N GLN A 39 -5.34 2.34 14.74
CA GLN A 39 -6.32 2.83 15.69
C GLN A 39 -7.49 1.88 15.57
N ASN A 40 -7.86 1.27 16.68
CA ASN A 40 -9.09 0.50 16.75
C ASN A 40 -10.22 1.47 16.39
N TRP A 41 -10.87 1.28 15.24
CA TRP A 41 -11.87 2.22 14.72
C TRP A 41 -13.01 2.46 15.71
N GLN A 42 -13.27 1.51 16.61
CA GLN A 42 -14.27 1.66 17.67
C GLN A 42 -13.92 2.81 18.64
N GLU A 43 -12.63 3.13 18.81
CA GLU A 43 -12.16 4.27 19.61
C GLU A 43 -12.40 5.61 18.91
N THR A 44 -12.64 5.60 17.60
CA THR A 44 -12.97 6.80 16.80
C THR A 44 -14.48 7.07 16.72
N VAL A 45 -15.30 6.25 17.37
CA VAL A 45 -16.77 6.34 17.35
C VAL A 45 -17.29 6.59 18.76
N GLU A 46 -18.27 7.48 18.87
CA GLU A 46 -18.92 7.77 20.15
C GLU A 46 -19.55 6.51 20.78
N PRO A 47 -19.41 6.28 22.11
CA PRO A 47 -19.88 5.05 22.75
C PRO A 47 -21.37 4.75 22.53
N HIS A 48 -22.21 5.78 22.50
CA HIS A 48 -23.65 5.63 22.24
C HIS A 48 -23.94 5.14 20.82
N THR A 49 -23.15 5.58 19.84
CA THR A 49 -23.27 5.15 18.45
C THR A 49 -22.81 3.70 18.34
N LEU A 50 -21.67 3.34 18.92
CA LEU A 50 -21.16 1.97 18.93
C LEU A 50 -22.14 0.98 19.58
N ALA A 51 -22.74 1.36 20.71
CA ALA A 51 -23.74 0.55 21.41
C ALA A 51 -25.04 0.34 20.60
N SER A 52 -25.33 1.20 19.63
CA SER A 52 -26.51 1.08 18.76
C SER A 52 -26.30 0.14 17.56
N LEU A 53 -25.07 -0.29 17.29
CA LEU A 53 -24.74 -1.15 16.16
C LEU A 53 -24.96 -2.63 16.49
N GLY A 54 -25.54 -3.36 15.54
CA GLY A 54 -25.56 -4.82 15.60
C GLY A 54 -24.19 -5.43 15.34
N SER A 55 -23.96 -6.68 15.80
CA SER A 55 -22.70 -7.41 15.62
C SER A 55 -22.24 -7.46 14.15
N ARG A 56 -23.17 -7.69 13.22
CA ARG A 56 -22.89 -7.70 11.77
C ARG A 56 -22.34 -6.36 11.27
N GLU A 57 -22.84 -5.25 11.79
CA GLU A 57 -22.37 -3.92 11.37
C GLU A 57 -21.00 -3.60 11.98
N ILE A 58 -20.75 -4.02 13.23
CA ILE A 58 -19.43 -3.93 13.85
C ILE A 58 -18.38 -4.70 13.02
N GLU A 59 -18.69 -5.92 12.61
CA GLU A 59 -17.80 -6.72 11.75
C GLU A 59 -17.60 -6.06 10.37
N ARG A 60 -18.66 -5.52 9.76
CA ARG A 60 -18.57 -4.82 8.48
C ARG A 60 -17.65 -3.60 8.57
N GLN A 61 -17.80 -2.77 9.60
CA GLN A 61 -16.93 -1.61 9.83
C GLN A 61 -15.48 -2.07 10.06
N ALA A 62 -15.25 -3.12 10.84
CA ALA A 62 -13.90 -3.64 11.06
C ALA A 62 -13.17 -3.99 9.77
N VAL A 63 -13.82 -4.71 8.84
CA VAL A 63 -13.23 -5.05 7.54
C VAL A 63 -12.97 -3.81 6.68
N ILE A 64 -13.87 -2.81 6.71
CA ILE A 64 -13.69 -1.56 5.97
C ILE A 64 -12.50 -0.75 6.49
N TYR A 65 -12.37 -0.63 7.80
CA TYR A 65 -11.24 0.08 8.42
C TYR A 65 -9.91 -0.67 8.23
N GLU A 66 -9.95 -2.00 8.19
CA GLU A 66 -8.78 -2.81 7.81
C GLU A 66 -8.35 -2.51 6.36
N LEU A 67 -9.30 -2.48 5.42
CA LEU A 67 -9.03 -2.08 4.04
C LEU A 67 -8.39 -0.69 3.96
N PHE A 68 -8.91 0.29 4.70
CA PHE A 68 -8.34 1.65 4.71
C PHE A 68 -6.90 1.67 5.22
N THR A 69 -6.64 0.92 6.29
CA THR A 69 -5.34 0.86 6.95
C THR A 69 -4.32 0.12 6.08
N THR A 70 -4.71 -1.00 5.50
CA THR A 70 -3.84 -1.80 4.62
C THR A 70 -3.49 -1.03 3.35
N GLU A 71 -4.45 -0.34 2.73
CA GLU A 71 -4.21 0.48 1.54
C GLU A 71 -3.31 1.69 1.84
N ALA A 72 -3.55 2.39 2.97
CA ALA A 72 -2.69 3.49 3.39
C ALA A 72 -1.24 3.01 3.64
N SER A 73 -1.10 1.81 4.21
CA SER A 73 0.21 1.16 4.38
C SER A 73 0.86 0.85 3.04
N HIS A 74 0.10 0.32 2.09
CA HIS A 74 0.58 0.02 0.75
C HIS A 74 1.12 1.29 0.04
N LEU A 75 0.40 2.41 0.14
CA LEU A 75 0.87 3.69 -0.39
C LEU A 75 2.16 4.20 0.25
N ARG A 76 2.34 3.99 1.56
CA ARG A 76 3.62 4.32 2.22
C ARG A 76 4.75 3.47 1.64
N THR A 77 4.53 2.18 1.43
CA THR A 77 5.51 1.30 0.79
C THR A 77 5.85 1.78 -0.62
N LEU A 78 4.85 2.07 -1.47
CA LEU A 78 5.09 2.59 -2.82
C LEU A 78 5.84 3.93 -2.80
N ARG A 79 5.53 4.81 -1.84
CA ARG A 79 6.24 6.08 -1.66
C ARG A 79 7.71 5.88 -1.26
N VAL A 80 8.01 4.89 -0.43
CA VAL A 80 9.39 4.51 -0.09
C VAL A 80 10.11 3.98 -1.33
N LEU A 81 9.45 3.14 -2.15
CA LEU A 81 10.01 2.66 -3.42
C LEU A 81 10.39 3.83 -4.35
N ASP A 82 9.55 4.85 -4.45
CA ASP A 82 9.86 6.03 -5.24
C ASP A 82 10.97 6.89 -4.58
N GLN A 83 10.73 7.40 -3.38
CA GLN A 83 11.55 8.46 -2.79
C GLN A 83 12.91 8.00 -2.29
N VAL A 84 13.03 6.73 -1.88
CA VAL A 84 14.28 6.18 -1.36
C VAL A 84 15.01 5.38 -2.42
N PHE A 85 14.31 4.46 -3.10
CA PHE A 85 14.97 3.52 -4.01
C PHE A 85 15.08 4.07 -5.43
N PHE A 86 13.98 4.44 -6.07
CA PHE A 86 13.97 4.90 -7.46
C PHE A 86 14.86 6.14 -7.65
N GLN A 87 14.70 7.16 -6.81
CA GLN A 87 15.49 8.39 -6.92
C GLN A 87 17.00 8.15 -6.79
N LYS A 88 17.42 7.28 -5.87
CA LYS A 88 18.84 6.97 -5.68
C LYS A 88 19.40 6.04 -6.76
N MET A 89 18.62 5.05 -7.21
CA MET A 89 19.01 4.13 -8.29
C MET A 89 19.16 4.82 -9.64
N ARG A 90 18.43 5.91 -9.89
CA ARG A 90 18.47 6.67 -11.13
C ARG A 90 19.88 7.14 -11.53
N ASN A 91 20.76 7.37 -10.56
CA ASN A 91 22.14 7.79 -10.80
C ASN A 91 23.14 6.62 -10.93
N LEU A 92 22.71 5.39 -10.62
CA LEU A 92 23.56 4.20 -10.57
C LEU A 92 23.23 3.16 -11.65
N LEU A 93 22.03 3.21 -12.21
CA LEU A 93 21.51 2.28 -13.20
C LEU A 93 21.28 2.96 -14.55
N THR A 94 21.29 2.18 -15.63
CA THR A 94 20.82 2.68 -16.92
C THR A 94 19.30 2.84 -16.93
N VAL A 95 18.78 3.54 -17.95
CA VAL A 95 17.32 3.72 -18.10
C VAL A 95 16.63 2.37 -18.25
N GLU A 96 17.21 1.45 -19.02
CA GLU A 96 16.67 0.11 -19.26
C GLU A 96 16.65 -0.73 -17.98
N GLU A 97 17.71 -0.65 -17.17
CA GLU A 97 17.80 -1.34 -15.88
C GLU A 97 16.81 -0.78 -14.87
N LEU A 98 16.63 0.55 -14.83
CA LEU A 98 15.66 1.20 -13.96
C LEU A 98 14.23 0.85 -14.38
N SER A 99 13.92 0.87 -15.68
CA SER A 99 12.62 0.44 -16.22
C SER A 99 12.35 -1.06 -16.02
N CYS A 100 13.39 -1.89 -15.96
CA CYS A 100 13.27 -3.30 -15.58
C CYS A 100 12.88 -3.48 -14.11
N ILE A 101 13.31 -2.59 -13.20
CA ILE A 101 12.96 -2.68 -11.78
C ILE A 101 11.63 -1.99 -11.47
N PHE A 102 11.39 -0.83 -12.08
CA PHE A 102 10.22 0.03 -11.84
C PHE A 102 9.54 0.41 -13.17
N PRO A 103 8.88 -0.54 -13.85
CA PRO A 103 8.32 -0.31 -15.19
C PRO A 103 7.25 0.78 -15.24
N ASN A 104 6.39 0.86 -14.21
CA ASN A 104 5.24 1.76 -14.15
C ASN A 104 4.84 2.12 -12.71
N LEU A 105 5.84 2.28 -11.82
CA LEU A 105 5.62 2.62 -10.41
C LEU A 105 4.72 3.88 -10.22
N PRO A 106 4.90 4.98 -10.98
CA PRO A 106 4.04 6.16 -10.84
C PRO A 106 2.56 5.89 -11.15
N GLN A 107 2.26 5.06 -12.16
CA GLN A 107 0.90 4.70 -12.55
C GLN A 107 0.23 3.87 -11.45
N VAL A 108 0.93 2.85 -10.95
CA VAL A 108 0.45 2.02 -9.84
C VAL A 108 0.22 2.87 -8.59
N TYR A 109 1.17 3.75 -8.24
CA TYR A 109 1.00 4.69 -7.12
C TYR A 109 -0.25 5.55 -7.29
N SER A 110 -0.46 6.13 -8.48
CA SER A 110 -1.62 6.99 -8.74
C SER A 110 -2.95 6.25 -8.56
N LEU A 111 -3.06 5.00 -9.01
CA LEU A 111 -4.27 4.20 -8.87
C LEU A 111 -4.63 3.94 -7.40
N HIS A 112 -3.64 3.51 -6.61
CA HIS A 112 -3.80 3.29 -5.17
C HIS A 112 -4.06 4.62 -4.42
N ALA A 113 -3.43 5.72 -4.85
CA ALA A 113 -3.64 7.04 -4.25
C ALA A 113 -5.09 7.52 -4.44
N ASN A 114 -5.63 7.33 -5.64
CA ASN A 114 -7.02 7.64 -5.98
C ASN A 114 -8.02 6.78 -5.21
N LEU A 115 -7.70 5.50 -4.95
CA LEU A 115 -8.52 4.64 -4.10
C LEU A 115 -8.51 5.14 -2.64
N CYS A 116 -7.33 5.41 -2.08
CA CYS A 116 -7.20 6.00 -0.75
C CYS A 116 -7.94 7.32 -0.61
N GLU A 117 -7.86 8.21 -1.60
CA GLU A 117 -8.55 9.50 -1.55
C GLU A 117 -10.07 9.32 -1.52
N SER A 118 -10.63 8.45 -2.35
CA SER A 118 -12.06 8.13 -2.32
C SER A 118 -12.49 7.55 -0.98
N MET A 119 -11.69 6.65 -0.40
CA MET A 119 -11.96 6.06 0.91
C MET A 119 -11.86 7.06 2.06
N LYS A 120 -10.90 8.00 1.99
CA LYS A 120 -10.76 9.10 2.96
C LYS A 120 -12.04 9.94 3.05
N ARG A 121 -12.69 10.24 1.91
CA ARG A 121 -13.96 11.01 1.88
C ARG A 121 -15.12 10.30 2.59
N LEU A 122 -15.11 8.96 2.66
CA LEU A 122 -16.13 8.22 3.42
C LEU A 122 -15.90 8.21 4.93
N ARG A 123 -14.66 8.48 5.38
CA ARG A 123 -14.30 8.52 6.80
C ARG A 123 -14.74 9.79 7.53
N ASP A 124 -15.26 10.78 6.80
CA ASP A 124 -15.83 11.99 7.40
C ASP A 124 -17.09 11.66 8.24
N SER A 125 -17.68 10.48 8.04
CA SER A 125 -18.74 9.91 8.87
C SER A 125 -18.19 8.87 9.84
N SER A 126 -18.64 8.86 11.10
CA SER A 126 -18.22 7.87 12.11
C SER A 126 -18.52 6.42 11.69
N ILE A 127 -19.62 6.21 10.95
CA ILE A 127 -20.02 4.92 10.40
C ILE A 127 -19.94 5.00 8.87
N VAL A 128 -19.05 4.22 8.28
CA VAL A 128 -18.79 4.25 6.84
C VAL A 128 -19.94 3.60 6.08
N GLN A 129 -20.49 4.30 5.09
CA GLN A 129 -21.50 3.81 4.16
C GLN A 129 -21.00 3.95 2.72
N GLY A 130 -21.61 3.24 1.76
CA GLY A 130 -21.34 3.44 0.33
C GLY A 130 -19.96 2.98 -0.16
N ILE A 131 -19.22 2.16 0.60
CA ILE A 131 -17.93 1.62 0.15
C ILE A 131 -18.04 0.79 -1.12
N GLY A 132 -19.20 0.15 -1.37
CA GLY A 132 -19.45 -0.64 -2.57
C GLY A 132 -19.33 0.17 -3.86
N ASP A 133 -19.82 1.41 -3.87
CA ASP A 133 -19.76 2.28 -5.05
C ASP A 133 -18.31 2.62 -5.42
N ILE A 134 -17.45 2.78 -4.41
CA ILE A 134 -16.00 2.97 -4.62
C ILE A 134 -15.38 1.71 -5.22
N MET A 135 -15.72 0.52 -4.68
CA MET A 135 -15.18 -0.75 -5.16
C MET A 135 -15.55 -0.98 -6.63
N VAL A 136 -16.82 -0.80 -6.98
CA VAL A 136 -17.31 -0.92 -8.36
C VAL A 136 -16.61 0.10 -9.27
N SER A 137 -16.56 1.37 -8.86
CA SER A 137 -15.91 2.43 -9.65
C SER A 137 -14.40 2.20 -9.88
N ARG A 138 -13.73 1.39 -9.07
CA ARG A 138 -12.28 1.15 -9.16
C ARG A 138 -11.92 -0.17 -9.80
N PHE A 139 -12.76 -1.20 -9.63
CA PHE A 139 -12.41 -2.57 -9.99
C PHE A 139 -13.34 -3.20 -11.04
N GLU A 140 -14.36 -2.47 -11.51
CA GLU A 140 -15.21 -2.91 -12.61
C GLU A 140 -15.01 -2.07 -13.88
N ASP A 141 -15.49 -2.61 -15.00
CA ASP A 141 -15.43 -2.01 -16.34
C ASP A 141 -14.01 -1.53 -16.72
N ALA A 142 -13.94 -0.44 -17.48
CA ALA A 142 -12.68 0.12 -17.98
C ALA A 142 -11.70 0.51 -16.86
N ALA A 143 -12.21 0.94 -15.70
CA ALA A 143 -11.35 1.29 -14.56
C ALA A 143 -10.70 0.04 -13.94
N GLY A 144 -11.45 -1.05 -13.81
CA GLY A 144 -10.92 -2.34 -13.36
C GLY A 144 -9.91 -2.93 -14.34
N GLU A 145 -10.17 -2.81 -15.65
CA GLU A 145 -9.24 -3.25 -16.70
C GLU A 145 -7.91 -2.47 -16.63
N GLU A 146 -7.96 -1.14 -16.53
CA GLU A 146 -6.78 -0.30 -16.35
C GLU A 146 -6.01 -0.66 -15.07
N PHE A 147 -6.72 -0.81 -13.96
CA PHE A 147 -6.10 -1.18 -12.68
C PHE A 147 -5.36 -2.52 -12.79
N GLN A 148 -6.04 -3.52 -13.35
CA GLN A 148 -5.46 -4.84 -13.55
C GLN A 148 -4.26 -4.78 -14.50
N GLU A 149 -4.33 -4.04 -15.61
CA GLU A 149 -3.24 -3.89 -16.56
C GLU A 149 -1.99 -3.31 -15.87
N GLN A 150 -2.14 -2.19 -15.15
CA GLN A 150 -1.01 -1.51 -14.53
C GLN A 150 -0.37 -2.37 -13.43
N VAL A 151 -1.17 -2.97 -12.55
CA VAL A 151 -0.63 -3.82 -11.48
C VAL A 151 -0.01 -5.10 -12.06
N SER A 152 -0.63 -5.70 -13.07
CA SER A 152 -0.12 -6.92 -13.71
C SER A 152 1.22 -6.66 -14.40
N HIS A 153 1.39 -5.51 -15.06
CA HIS A 153 2.64 -5.13 -15.67
C HIS A 153 3.77 -5.06 -14.63
N LEU A 154 3.55 -4.38 -13.51
CA LEU A 154 4.52 -4.31 -12.42
C LEU A 154 4.85 -5.69 -11.84
N CYS A 155 3.83 -6.50 -11.56
CA CYS A 155 4.00 -7.81 -10.94
C CYS A 155 4.68 -8.83 -11.87
N SER A 156 4.39 -8.79 -13.18
CA SER A 156 5.00 -9.69 -14.17
C SER A 156 6.52 -9.52 -14.26
N GLN A 157 7.00 -8.32 -13.93
CA GLN A 157 8.41 -7.95 -13.98
C GLN A 157 9.16 -8.32 -12.69
N GLN A 158 8.46 -8.71 -11.61
CA GLN A 158 9.03 -8.85 -10.27
C GLN A 158 10.23 -9.80 -10.20
N SER A 159 10.15 -10.98 -10.83
CA SER A 159 11.26 -11.95 -10.79
C SER A 159 12.51 -11.41 -11.48
N GLN A 160 12.35 -10.74 -12.62
CA GLN A 160 13.48 -10.17 -13.36
C GLN A 160 14.09 -8.98 -12.61
N ALA A 161 13.25 -8.12 -12.02
CA ALA A 161 13.70 -7.02 -11.16
C ALA A 161 14.54 -7.53 -9.98
N LEU A 162 14.08 -8.56 -9.27
CA LEU A 162 14.81 -9.14 -8.14
C LEU A 162 16.14 -9.75 -8.55
N GLU A 163 16.20 -10.45 -9.69
CA GLU A 163 17.44 -11.00 -10.22
C GLU A 163 18.44 -9.88 -10.58
N LEU A 164 17.98 -8.82 -11.23
CA LEU A 164 18.80 -7.67 -11.58
C LEU A 164 19.34 -6.97 -10.34
N ILE A 165 18.50 -6.69 -9.35
CA ILE A 165 18.92 -6.12 -8.06
C ILE A 165 19.98 -7.00 -7.41
N LYS A 166 19.74 -8.32 -7.31
CA LYS A 166 20.70 -9.26 -6.73
C LYS A 166 22.05 -9.25 -7.46
N ASN A 167 22.04 -9.12 -8.78
CA ASN A 167 23.27 -9.02 -9.57
C ASN A 167 23.98 -7.68 -9.37
N LYS A 168 23.22 -6.58 -9.28
CA LYS A 168 23.77 -5.23 -9.02
C LYS A 168 24.36 -5.08 -7.63
N CYS A 169 23.83 -5.77 -6.62
CA CYS A 169 24.40 -5.80 -5.27
C CYS A 169 25.82 -6.42 -5.20
N LYS A 170 26.34 -7.00 -6.29
CA LYS A 170 27.75 -7.41 -6.40
C LYS A 170 28.69 -6.22 -6.63
N ASP A 171 28.19 -5.11 -7.19
CA ASP A 171 28.96 -3.85 -7.29
C ASP A 171 28.88 -3.13 -5.93
N PRO A 172 30.02 -2.88 -5.25
CA PRO A 172 30.03 -2.19 -3.97
C PRO A 172 29.31 -0.85 -4.00
N ARG A 173 29.35 -0.12 -5.12
CA ARG A 173 28.70 1.20 -5.25
C ARG A 173 27.17 1.09 -5.14
N PHE A 174 26.60 0.01 -5.66
CA PHE A 174 25.17 -0.27 -5.55
C PHE A 174 24.83 -0.96 -4.23
N ALA A 175 25.73 -1.77 -3.67
CA ALA A 175 25.51 -2.44 -2.39
C ALA A 175 25.37 -1.46 -1.20
N HIS A 176 25.99 -0.29 -1.25
CA HIS A 176 25.80 0.74 -0.20
C HIS A 176 24.44 1.46 -0.29
N LEU A 177 23.67 1.21 -1.36
CA LEU A 177 22.36 1.82 -1.57
C LEU A 177 21.20 0.99 -0.97
N ILE A 178 21.33 -0.34 -1.00
CA ILE A 178 20.33 -1.32 -0.53
C ILE A 178 20.67 -1.73 0.90
#